data_AF-A0A7Y3T463-F1
#
_entry.id   AF-A0A7Y3T463-F1
#
_cell.length_a   1.000
_cell.length_b   1.000
_cell.length_c   1.000
_cell.angle_alpha   90.00
_cell.angle_beta   90.00
_cell.angle_gamma   90.00
#
_symmetry.space_group_name_H-M   'P 1'
#
loop_
_entity.id
_entity.type
_entity.pdbx_description
1 polymer ?
#
loop_
_entity_poly.entity_id
_entity_poly.type
_entity_poly.pdbx_seq_one_letter_code
_entity_poly.pdbx_strand_id
1 'polypeptide(L)'
;MTAVVGVLLDDLRGLLSVEHDGTITWDELQELKNEYFGPDVVAIEVYPPHSNVVNSLPMRHLWRLGAGEYWPDLTGQRPIGDLTLRDRETLTRSEIEFHQQRSGRE
;
A
#
# COMPACT_ATOMS: atom_id res chain seq x y z
N MET A 1 -3.62 24.45 -14.74
CA MET A 1 -4.72 24.10 -13.82
C MET A 1 -4.30 22.82 -13.16
N THR A 2 -4.36 22.73 -11.84
CA THR A 2 -4.02 21.52 -11.11
C THR A 2 -5.14 20.51 -11.32
N ALA A 3 -4.82 19.25 -11.63
CA ALA A 3 -5.83 18.19 -11.82
C ALA A 3 -6.53 17.79 -10.51
N VAL A 4 -5.98 18.22 -9.37
CA VAL A 4 -6.46 17.95 -8.01
C VAL A 4 -7.67 18.81 -7.67
N VAL A 5 -8.76 18.17 -7.29
CA VAL A 5 -10.00 18.79 -6.80
C VAL A 5 -9.99 18.89 -5.28
N GLY A 6 -9.50 17.86 -4.60
CA GLY A 6 -9.48 17.79 -3.15
C GLY A 6 -8.50 16.75 -2.62
N VAL A 7 -7.99 16.99 -1.41
CA VAL A 7 -7.07 16.08 -0.73
C VAL A 7 -7.57 15.82 0.68
N LEU A 8 -7.61 14.54 1.06
CA LEU A 8 -7.91 14.08 2.40
C LEU A 8 -6.73 13.25 2.92
N LEU A 9 -6.17 13.68 4.04
CA LEU A 9 -5.16 12.94 4.79
C LEU A 9 -5.81 12.24 5.98
N ASP A 10 -5.66 10.93 6.05
CA ASP A 10 -5.97 10.10 7.22
C ASP A 10 -4.65 9.63 7.85
N ASP A 11 -4.16 10.38 8.83
CA ASP A 11 -2.91 10.11 9.53
C ASP A 11 -2.91 8.76 10.27
N LEU A 12 -4.08 8.36 10.78
CA LEU A 12 -4.23 7.11 11.54
C LEU A 12 -4.03 5.90 10.64
N ARG A 13 -4.56 5.95 9.42
CA ARG A 13 -4.37 4.88 8.40
C ARG A 13 -3.14 5.08 7.54
N GLY A 14 -2.48 6.23 7.62
CA GLY A 14 -1.40 6.59 6.70
C GLY A 14 -1.89 6.68 5.25
N LEU A 15 -3.13 7.12 5.05
CA LEU A 15 -3.80 7.14 3.75
C LEU A 15 -3.95 8.58 3.26
N LEU A 16 -3.44 8.84 2.06
CA LEU A 16 -3.68 10.05 1.31
C LEU A 16 -4.68 9.75 0.19
N SER A 17 -5.86 10.38 0.26
CA SER A 17 -6.91 10.26 -0.76
C SER A 17 -6.98 11.55 -1.57
N VAL A 18 -6.86 11.44 -2.88
CA VAL A 18 -6.79 12.56 -3.81
C VAL A 18 -7.96 12.46 -4.78
N GLU A 19 -8.89 13.40 -4.69
CA GLU A 19 -9.93 13.60 -5.69
C GLU A 19 -9.36 14.41 -6.85
N HIS A 20 -9.63 14.00 -8.09
CA HIS A 20 -9.06 14.63 -9.27
C HIS A 20 -10.04 14.72 -10.44
N ASP A 21 -9.75 15.53 -11.45
CA ASP A 21 -10.61 15.74 -12.63
C ASP A 21 -10.49 14.68 -13.73
N GLY A 22 -9.80 13.58 -13.44
CA GLY A 22 -9.44 12.54 -14.41
C GLY A 22 -8.08 12.71 -15.09
N THR A 23 -7.41 13.86 -14.98
CA THR A 23 -6.15 14.15 -15.70
C THR A 23 -4.88 14.08 -14.85
N ILE A 24 -5.01 13.73 -13.56
CA ILE A 24 -3.88 13.69 -12.63
C ILE A 24 -2.77 12.75 -13.11
N THR A 25 -1.55 13.27 -13.05
CA THR A 25 -0.34 12.58 -13.48
C THR A 25 0.37 11.89 -12.32
N TRP A 26 1.29 10.98 -12.66
CA TRP A 26 2.14 10.36 -11.66
C TRP A 26 3.05 11.39 -10.95
N ASP A 27 3.55 12.38 -11.68
CA ASP A 27 4.41 13.43 -11.11
C ASP A 27 3.64 14.26 -10.06
N GLU A 28 2.40 14.65 -10.35
CA GLU A 28 1.53 15.34 -9.38
C GLU A 28 1.26 14.47 -8.13
N LEU A 29 1.02 13.16 -8.31
CA LEU A 29 0.87 12.23 -7.19
C LEU A 29 2.14 12.11 -6.36
N GLN A 30 3.31 12.10 -7.01
CA GLN A 30 4.61 12.06 -6.33
C GLN A 30 4.88 13.36 -5.55
N GLU A 31 4.51 14.52 -6.11
CA GLU A 31 4.60 15.81 -5.43
C GLU A 31 3.69 15.86 -4.20
N LEU A 32 2.43 15.45 -4.33
CA LEU A 32 1.49 15.36 -3.19
C LEU A 32 2.01 14.38 -2.13
N LYS A 33 2.49 13.20 -2.54
CA LYS A 33 3.12 12.25 -1.61
C LYS A 33 4.27 12.93 -0.86
N ASN A 34 5.13 13.67 -1.54
CA ASN A 34 6.28 14.32 -0.93
C ASN A 34 5.86 15.46 0.02
N GLU A 35 4.78 16.18 -0.31
CA GLU A 35 4.20 17.22 0.54
C GLU A 35 3.63 16.66 1.83
N TYR A 36 2.81 15.60 1.75
CA TYR A 36 2.07 15.08 2.91
C TYR A 36 2.83 14.03 3.73
N PHE A 37 3.62 13.19 3.07
CA PHE A 37 4.38 12.13 3.74
C PHE A 37 5.88 12.40 3.81
N GLY A 38 6.41 13.27 2.96
CA GLY A 38 7.84 13.53 2.85
C GLY A 38 8.52 12.77 1.70
N PRO A 39 9.65 13.30 1.20
CA PRO A 39 10.34 12.76 0.03
C PRO A 39 10.87 11.33 0.25
N ASP A 40 11.29 11.01 1.47
CA ASP A 40 11.91 9.73 1.81
C ASP A 40 10.90 8.62 2.13
N VAL A 41 9.62 8.96 2.27
CA VAL A 41 8.57 7.97 2.55
C VAL A 41 8.18 7.24 1.28
N VAL A 42 7.90 5.94 1.39
CA VAL A 42 7.36 5.17 0.27
C VAL A 42 5.85 5.12 0.41
N ALA A 43 5.14 5.27 -0.70
CA ALA A 43 3.71 5.06 -0.75
C ALA A 43 3.33 4.14 -1.91
N ILE A 44 2.23 3.40 -1.74
CA ILE A 44 1.69 2.49 -2.75
C ILE A 44 0.25 2.84 -3.08
N GLU A 45 -0.12 2.61 -4.35
CA GLU A 45 -1.51 2.58 -4.80
C GLU A 45 -1.90 1.11 -5.02
N VAL A 46 -3.05 0.70 -4.49
CA VAL A 46 -3.53 -0.67 -4.57
C VAL A 46 -4.65 -0.76 -5.60
N TYR A 47 -4.51 -1.70 -6.54
CA TYR A 47 -5.54 -2.06 -7.51
C TYR A 47 -6.24 -3.35 -7.03
N PRO A 48 -7.43 -3.25 -6.42
CA PRO A 48 -8.10 -4.39 -5.81
C PRO A 48 -8.64 -5.37 -6.86
N PRO A 49 -9.02 -6.60 -6.46
CA PRO A 49 -9.82 -7.47 -7.30
C PRO A 49 -11.07 -6.76 -7.83
N HIS A 50 -11.49 -7.09 -9.06
CA HIS A 50 -12.61 -6.41 -9.72
C HIS A 50 -13.90 -6.40 -8.88
N SER A 51 -14.17 -7.48 -8.14
CA SER A 51 -15.33 -7.60 -7.24
C SER A 51 -15.34 -6.57 -6.10
N ASN A 52 -14.20 -5.96 -5.80
CA ASN A 52 -14.00 -5.01 -4.71
C ASN A 52 -13.76 -3.59 -5.24
N VAL A 53 -13.84 -3.38 -6.56
CA VAL A 53 -13.69 -2.05 -7.16
C VAL A 53 -14.89 -1.19 -6.81
N VAL A 54 -14.62 -0.04 -6.18
CA VAL A 54 -15.60 1.03 -5.99
C VAL A 54 -15.09 2.23 -6.77
N ASN A 55 -15.79 2.60 -7.84
CA ASN A 55 -15.40 3.68 -8.76
C ASN A 55 -16.53 4.71 -8.91
N SER A 56 -16.90 5.33 -7.79
CA SER A 56 -17.96 6.35 -7.75
C SER A 56 -17.45 7.76 -8.04
N LEU A 57 -16.15 8.00 -7.82
CA LEU A 57 -15.48 9.27 -8.03
C LEU A 57 -14.05 9.01 -8.54
N PRO A 58 -13.48 9.92 -9.36
CA PRO A 58 -12.07 9.89 -9.75
C PRO A 58 -11.18 10.14 -8.52
N MET A 59 -10.77 9.05 -7.87
CA MET A 59 -9.95 9.05 -6.66
C MET A 59 -8.64 8.30 -6.88
N ARG A 60 -7.56 8.83 -6.32
CA ARG A 60 -6.28 8.14 -6.16
C ARG A 60 -6.00 7.97 -4.67
N HIS A 61 -5.62 6.76 -4.27
CA HIS A 61 -5.36 6.43 -2.87
C HIS A 61 -3.93 5.96 -2.70
N LEU A 62 -3.15 6.70 -1.92
CA LEU A 62 -1.76 6.40 -1.62
C LEU A 62 -1.66 6.04 -0.14
N TRP A 63 -1.21 4.82 0.14
CA TRP A 63 -0.89 4.38 1.49
C TRP A 63 0.60 4.50 1.72
N ARG A 64 1.01 5.26 2.74
CA ARG A 64 2.41 5.23 3.17
C ARG A 64 2.75 3.85 3.73
N LEU A 65 3.94 3.38 3.41
CA LEU A 65 4.51 2.19 4.00
C LEU A 65 5.23 2.53 5.30
N GLY A 66 5.09 1.63 6.28
CA GLY A 66 5.80 1.67 7.54
C GLY A 66 7.29 1.34 7.41
N ALA A 67 8.05 1.70 8.45
CA ALA A 67 9.45 1.33 8.54
C ALA A 67 9.62 -0.19 8.55
N GLY A 68 10.31 -0.73 7.53
CA GLY A 68 10.53 -2.17 7.38
C GLY A 68 9.47 -2.91 6.55
N GLU A 69 8.42 -2.23 6.09
CA GLU A 69 7.54 -2.82 5.09
C GLU A 69 8.25 -2.91 3.74
N TYR A 70 8.13 -4.08 3.11
CA TYR A 70 8.76 -4.34 1.84
C TYR A 70 8.01 -3.64 0.72
N TRP A 71 8.76 -2.92 -0.10
CA TRP A 71 8.37 -2.54 -1.44
C TRP A 71 9.48 -2.95 -2.40
N PRO A 72 9.13 -3.41 -3.62
CA PRO A 72 10.12 -3.77 -4.61
C PRO A 72 10.88 -2.52 -5.03
N ASP A 73 12.14 -2.44 -4.60
CA ASP A 73 13.05 -1.40 -5.05
C ASP A 73 13.35 -1.60 -6.54
N LEU A 74 12.82 -0.71 -7.38
CA LEU A 74 13.03 -0.74 -8.83
C LEU A 74 14.50 -0.48 -9.21
N THR A 75 15.32 0.02 -8.28
CA THR A 75 16.75 0.28 -8.50
C THR A 75 17.62 -0.95 -8.19
N GLY A 76 17.05 -1.98 -7.56
CA GLY A 76 17.78 -3.21 -7.20
C GLY A 76 18.89 -3.03 -6.16
N GLN A 77 18.90 -1.90 -5.44
CA GLN A 77 19.95 -1.55 -4.47
C GLN A 77 19.64 -2.03 -3.04
N ARG A 78 18.41 -2.45 -2.73
CA ARG A 78 18.09 -3.06 -1.43
C ARG A 78 18.63 -4.49 -1.33
N PRO A 79 19.30 -4.87 -0.21
CA PRO A 79 19.78 -6.22 0.00
C PRO A 79 18.64 -7.23 -0.08
N ILE A 80 18.80 -8.24 -0.93
CA ILE A 80 17.95 -9.43 -0.98
C ILE A 80 18.17 -10.20 0.32
N GLY A 81 17.18 -10.21 1.21
CA GLY A 81 17.28 -10.93 2.47
C GLY A 81 16.06 -10.98 3.38
N ASP A 82 14.87 -10.49 2.98
CA ASP A 82 13.70 -10.57 3.86
C ASP A 82 12.46 -11.03 3.09
N LEU A 83 11.67 -11.89 3.75
CA LEU A 83 10.49 -12.55 3.19
C LEU A 83 9.43 -11.52 2.78
N THR A 84 8.80 -11.73 1.61
CA THR A 84 7.71 -10.87 1.13
C THR A 84 6.48 -10.95 2.05
N LEU A 85 5.54 -9.99 1.93
CA LEU A 85 4.26 -10.05 2.66
C LEU A 85 3.49 -11.37 2.42
N ARG A 86 3.64 -11.96 1.23
CA ARG A 86 3.06 -13.25 0.86
C ARG A 86 3.77 -14.43 1.51
N ASP A 87 5.09 -14.34 1.65
CA ASP A 87 5.88 -15.39 2.27
C ASP A 87 5.56 -15.53 3.76
N ARG A 88 5.30 -14.41 4.45
CA ARG A 88 4.82 -14.40 5.84
C ARG A 88 3.41 -14.98 5.98
N GLU A 89 2.47 -14.58 5.10
CA GLU A 89 1.10 -15.13 5.09
C GLU A 89 1.09 -16.67 4.94
N THR A 90 1.98 -17.19 4.08
CA THR A 90 2.11 -18.63 3.80
C THR A 90 2.68 -19.41 4.99
N LEU A 91 3.66 -18.83 5.70
CA LEU A 91 4.22 -19.43 6.91
C LEU A 91 3.22 -19.46 8.06
N THR A 92 2.51 -18.35 8.31
CA THR A 92 1.51 -18.28 9.39
C THR A 92 0.35 -19.26 9.19
N ARG A 93 -0.12 -19.42 7.95
CA ARG A 93 -1.16 -20.40 7.61
C ARG A 93 -0.70 -21.83 7.91
N SER A 94 0.55 -22.15 7.57
CA SER A 94 1.15 -23.46 7.79
C SER A 94 1.33 -23.79 9.29
N GLU A 95 1.73 -22.82 10.12
CA GLU A 95 1.87 -23.01 11.57
C GLU A 95 0.53 -23.19 12.29
N ILE A 96 -0.49 -22.41 11.92
CA ILE A 96 -1.84 -22.52 12.51
C ILE A 96 -2.44 -23.90 12.24
N GLU A 97 -2.32 -24.40 11.01
CA GLU A 97 -2.79 -25.73 10.63
C GLU A 97 -2.03 -26.84 11.38
N PHE A 98 -0.72 -26.67 11.60
CA PHE A 98 0.11 -27.61 12.36
C PHE A 98 -0.28 -27.67 13.85
N HIS A 99 -0.57 -26.52 14.48
CA HIS A 99 -0.98 -26.46 15.88
C HIS A 99 -2.40 -26.98 16.12
N GLN A 100 -3.33 -26.74 15.18
CA GLN A 100 -4.69 -27.29 15.24
C GLN A 100 -4.71 -28.83 15.13
N GLN A 101 -3.83 -29.40 14.30
CA GLN A 101 -3.68 -30.86 14.18
C GLN A 101 -3.10 -31.53 15.43
N ARG A 102 -2.35 -30.79 16.26
CA ARG A 102 -1.82 -31.29 17.54
C ARG A 102 -2.81 -31.16 18.69
N SER A 103 -3.61 -30.09 18.75
CA SER A 103 -4.61 -29.86 19.81
C SER A 103 -5.84 -30.78 19.69
N GLY A 104 -6.10 -31.35 18.51
CA GLY A 104 -7.18 -32.33 18.30
C GLY A 104 -6.79 -33.79 18.56
N ARG A 105 -5.60 -34.05 19.12
CA ARG A 105 -5.09 -35.39 19.46
C ARG A 105 -4.91 -35.62 20.98
N GLU A 106 -5.32 -34.67 21.81
CA GLU A 106 -5.45 -34.80 23.27
C GLU A 106 -6.92 -35.04 23.65
#